data_AF-A0A4P7E1F5-F1
#
_entry.id   AF-A0A4P7E1F5-F1
#
_cell.length_a   1.000
_cell.length_b   1.000
_cell.length_c   1.000
_cell.angle_alpha   90.00
_cell.angle_beta   90.00
_cell.angle_gamma   90.00
#
_symmetry.space_group_name_H-M   'P 1'
#
loop_
_entity.id
_entity.type
_entity.pdbx_description
1 polymer ?
#
loop_
_entity_poly.entity_id
_entity_poly.type
_entity_poly.pdbx_seq_one_letter_code
_entity_poly.pdbx_strand_id
1 'polypeptide(L)'
;MKIFKAILIGIMLFVLGWNAQAQEAKPVFMERADSNLVRFYYDKNYFLVDKNCEFHSIERIAEFNAKTSFFIGEFKDYSLDGKLLLEGNYRQGIKEGVFKAYHPNGQLKWQMTYQQGVPVGELNFFYPDGNLLMTVLHQGETVKLMTLMDDRGRRLVMDGNGKYNFKVPYAGYNPYGFPFVRLRGNIRDGFAVGKWQVLFEDDKGTVEAGEEYYAPNGAFREGYDYYTQEVYDAARYPLWPIEPFMRGEHFVSKDCTFDDFTGYTMYLGKAISDYFEGAEIPDLSKYEITYTVEVDKRGIPKKAKVATKFNPDFDRIFASALGEIGNYIPSFVNGEYVDDELTVNLIAQKAGDGSLLFHSVKIIRKAENP
;
A
#
# COMPACT_ATOMS: atom_id res chain seq x y z
N MET A 1 22.56 -48.06 -72.25
CA MET A 1 21.79 -46.80 -72.20
C MET A 1 21.30 -46.61 -70.76
N LYS A 2 21.79 -45.53 -70.11
CA LYS A 2 21.30 -44.89 -68.88
C LYS A 2 21.28 -45.66 -67.53
N ILE A 3 22.42 -45.51 -66.84
CA ILE A 3 22.60 -44.97 -65.47
C ILE A 3 21.30 -44.55 -64.74
N PHE A 4 21.09 -45.00 -63.50
CA PHE A 4 20.71 -44.13 -62.37
C PHE A 4 21.18 -44.71 -61.04
N LYS A 5 22.07 -43.96 -60.37
CA LYS A 5 22.54 -44.17 -59.00
C LYS A 5 21.42 -43.74 -58.04
N ALA A 6 21.07 -44.57 -57.07
CA ALA A 6 20.29 -44.15 -55.91
C ALA A 6 21.24 -43.43 -54.93
N ILE A 7 21.06 -42.13 -54.77
CA ILE A 7 21.76 -41.30 -53.79
C ILE A 7 20.93 -41.34 -52.50
N LEU A 8 21.53 -41.89 -51.44
CA LEU A 8 21.02 -41.83 -50.08
C LEU A 8 21.20 -40.39 -49.56
N ILE A 9 20.12 -39.61 -49.50
CA ILE A 9 20.15 -38.28 -48.87
C ILE A 9 19.83 -38.47 -47.40
N GLY A 10 20.86 -38.39 -46.55
CA GLY A 10 20.71 -38.28 -45.11
C GLY A 10 20.07 -36.92 -44.77
N ILE A 11 18.88 -36.96 -44.18
CA ILE A 11 18.25 -35.77 -43.60
C ILE A 11 18.93 -35.53 -42.25
N MET A 12 19.90 -34.62 -42.22
CA MET A 12 20.37 -34.00 -40.98
C MET A 12 19.24 -33.11 -40.44
N LEU A 13 18.56 -33.58 -39.39
CA LEU A 13 17.71 -32.75 -38.56
C LEU A 13 18.58 -31.75 -37.80
N PHE A 14 18.74 -30.55 -38.37
CA PHE A 14 19.21 -29.39 -37.63
C PHE A 14 18.07 -28.94 -36.71
N VAL A 15 18.08 -29.40 -35.46
CA VAL A 15 17.31 -28.79 -34.39
C VAL A 15 17.98 -27.45 -34.10
N LEU A 16 17.51 -26.39 -34.74
CA LEU A 16 17.82 -25.03 -34.33
C LEU A 16 17.14 -24.82 -32.98
N GLY A 17 17.95 -24.90 -31.92
CA GLY A 17 17.54 -24.53 -30.58
C GLY A 17 17.09 -23.07 -30.58
N TRP A 18 15.80 -22.87 -30.34
CA TRP A 18 15.28 -21.56 -29.96
C TRP A 18 15.80 -21.24 -28.56
N ASN A 19 16.95 -20.60 -28.46
CA ASN A 19 17.25 -19.76 -27.31
C ASN A 19 16.46 -18.46 -27.48
N ALA A 20 15.16 -18.51 -27.19
CA ALA A 20 14.43 -17.31 -26.85
C ALA A 20 14.84 -16.96 -25.42
N GLN A 21 15.89 -16.16 -25.25
CA GLN A 21 15.94 -15.30 -24.08
C GLN A 21 14.71 -14.40 -24.21
N ALA A 22 13.62 -14.77 -23.52
CA ALA A 22 12.46 -13.91 -23.41
C ALA A 22 12.94 -12.63 -22.74
N GLN A 23 13.15 -11.59 -23.54
CA GLN A 23 13.29 -10.25 -23.01
C GLN A 23 11.95 -9.96 -22.33
N GLU A 24 11.94 -9.89 -21.01
CA GLU A 24 10.74 -9.53 -20.26
C GLU A 24 10.11 -8.30 -20.90
N ALA A 25 8.85 -8.44 -21.32
CA ALA A 25 8.14 -7.34 -21.93
C ALA A 25 8.12 -6.16 -20.95
N LYS A 26 8.46 -4.96 -21.43
CA LYS A 26 8.40 -3.76 -20.60
C LYS A 26 6.97 -3.59 -20.06
N PRO A 27 6.80 -3.20 -18.79
CA PRO A 27 5.49 -3.03 -18.21
C PRO A 27 4.70 -1.94 -18.94
N VAL A 28 3.41 -2.19 -19.14
CA VAL A 28 2.45 -1.29 -19.76
C VAL A 28 1.53 -0.73 -18.66
N PHE A 29 1.88 0.45 -18.15
CA PHE A 29 1.12 1.15 -17.11
C PHE A 29 -0.04 1.99 -17.64
N MET A 30 0.00 2.34 -18.92
CA MET A 30 -1.03 3.14 -19.58
C MET A 30 -1.02 2.93 -21.10
N GLU A 31 -2.16 3.14 -21.73
CA GLU A 31 -2.34 3.08 -23.18
C GLU A 31 -3.39 4.09 -23.66
N ARG A 32 -3.37 4.40 -24.96
CA ARG A 32 -4.37 5.28 -25.56
C ARG A 32 -5.74 4.59 -25.57
N ALA A 33 -6.77 5.27 -25.05
CA ALA A 33 -8.15 4.77 -25.04
C ALA A 33 -8.97 5.32 -26.22
N ASP A 34 -8.89 6.62 -26.48
CA ASP A 34 -9.54 7.31 -27.60
C ASP A 34 -8.71 8.55 -28.00
N SER A 35 -9.28 9.47 -28.81
CA SER A 35 -8.60 10.61 -29.40
C SER A 35 -7.68 11.36 -28.41
N ASN A 36 -8.26 11.85 -27.30
CA ASN A 36 -7.56 12.57 -26.24
C ASN A 36 -7.55 11.84 -24.88
N LEU A 37 -8.09 10.62 -24.82
CA LEU A 37 -8.22 9.84 -23.58
C LEU A 37 -7.12 8.80 -23.45
N VAL A 38 -6.60 8.66 -22.24
CA VAL A 38 -5.61 7.65 -21.85
C VAL A 38 -6.22 6.76 -20.78
N ARG A 39 -5.99 5.45 -20.90
CA ARG A 39 -6.30 4.44 -19.89
C ARG A 39 -5.05 4.20 -19.04
N PHE A 40 -5.18 4.27 -17.73
CA PHE A 40 -4.14 3.93 -16.76
C PHE A 40 -4.55 2.71 -15.95
N TYR A 41 -3.58 1.86 -15.60
CA TYR A 41 -3.80 0.62 -14.88
C TYR A 41 -3.26 0.72 -13.46
N TYR A 42 -4.13 0.49 -12.48
CA TYR A 42 -3.81 0.59 -11.08
C TYR A 42 -4.20 -0.66 -10.28
N ASP A 43 -3.47 -0.93 -9.21
CA ASP A 43 -3.94 -1.82 -8.15
C ASP A 43 -5.02 -1.14 -7.28
N LYS A 44 -5.59 -1.87 -6.32
CA LYS A 44 -6.64 -1.35 -5.41
C LYS A 44 -6.15 -0.19 -4.53
N ASN A 45 -4.83 -0.02 -4.45
CA ASN A 45 -4.17 1.02 -3.68
C ASN A 45 -3.71 2.17 -4.60
N TYR A 46 -4.09 2.21 -5.88
CA TYR A 46 -3.71 3.27 -6.81
C TYR A 46 -2.19 3.39 -7.09
N PHE A 47 -1.44 2.28 -7.00
CA PHE A 47 -0.12 2.19 -7.61
C PHE A 47 -0.26 1.77 -9.07
N LEU A 48 0.53 2.38 -9.96
CA LEU A 48 0.60 1.94 -11.36
C LEU A 48 1.17 0.52 -11.42
N VAL A 49 0.49 -0.35 -12.15
CA VAL A 49 0.89 -1.74 -12.37
C VAL A 49 0.82 -2.08 -13.86
N ASP A 50 1.55 -3.13 -14.28
CA ASP A 50 1.39 -3.66 -15.63
C ASP A 50 -0.08 -4.05 -15.87
N LYS A 51 -0.58 -3.84 -17.09
CA LYS A 51 -1.97 -4.18 -17.44
C LYS A 51 -2.34 -5.65 -17.23
N ASN A 52 -1.35 -6.55 -17.28
CA ASN A 52 -1.54 -7.99 -17.05
C ASN A 52 -1.17 -8.38 -15.61
N CYS A 53 -0.90 -7.42 -14.73
CA CYS A 53 -0.64 -7.70 -13.34
C CYS A 53 -1.85 -8.35 -12.68
N GLU A 54 -1.66 -9.42 -11.92
CA GLU A 54 -2.75 -10.11 -11.21
C GLU A 54 -3.48 -9.22 -10.18
N PHE A 55 -2.80 -8.18 -9.69
CA PHE A 55 -3.34 -7.20 -8.73
C PHE A 55 -3.97 -5.97 -9.39
N HIS A 56 -3.90 -5.86 -10.72
CA HIS A 56 -4.61 -4.83 -11.46
C HIS A 56 -6.12 -4.94 -11.15
N SER A 57 -6.73 -3.82 -10.75
CA SER A 57 -8.14 -3.81 -10.35
C SER A 57 -8.88 -2.53 -10.68
N ILE A 58 -8.17 -1.47 -11.08
CA ILE A 58 -8.74 -0.17 -11.39
C ILE A 58 -8.20 0.33 -12.74
N GLU A 59 -9.10 0.70 -13.64
CA GLU A 59 -8.79 1.39 -14.89
C GLU A 59 -9.26 2.85 -14.83
N ARG A 60 -8.34 3.81 -14.89
CA ARG A 60 -8.68 5.23 -15.01
C ARG A 60 -8.71 5.65 -16.47
N ILE A 61 -9.80 6.24 -16.91
CA ILE A 61 -9.93 6.90 -18.21
C ILE A 61 -9.96 8.41 -17.97
N ALA A 62 -8.97 9.12 -18.51
CA ALA A 62 -8.82 10.57 -18.34
C ALA A 62 -8.18 11.22 -19.56
N GLU A 63 -8.45 12.51 -19.77
CA GLU A 63 -7.57 13.33 -20.62
C GLU A 63 -6.27 13.62 -19.87
N PHE A 64 -5.14 13.51 -20.56
CA PHE A 64 -3.82 13.56 -19.96
C PHE A 64 -2.82 14.35 -20.82
N ASN A 65 -2.15 15.32 -20.22
CA ASN A 65 -1.07 16.04 -20.87
C ASN A 65 0.27 15.37 -20.57
N ALA A 66 0.78 14.61 -21.54
CA ALA A 66 2.04 13.89 -21.41
C ALA A 66 3.29 14.78 -21.26
N LYS A 67 3.23 16.07 -21.62
CA LYS A 67 4.37 16.99 -21.45
C LYS A 67 4.50 17.48 -20.01
N THR A 68 3.36 17.69 -19.34
CA THR A 68 3.31 18.18 -17.95
C THR A 68 3.01 17.07 -16.95
N SER A 69 2.72 15.86 -17.42
CA SER A 69 2.31 14.70 -16.63
C SER A 69 1.11 14.97 -15.73
N PHE A 70 0.09 15.68 -16.23
CA PHE A 70 -1.10 16.03 -15.45
C PHE A 70 -2.40 15.65 -16.15
N PHE A 71 -3.39 15.25 -15.34
CA PHE A 71 -4.76 15.05 -15.79
C PHE A 71 -5.45 16.39 -16.10
N ILE A 72 -6.35 16.36 -17.08
CA ILE A 72 -7.15 17.52 -17.51
C ILE A 72 -8.60 17.09 -17.60
N GLY A 73 -9.51 17.95 -17.17
CA GLY A 73 -10.94 17.71 -17.33
C GLY A 73 -11.44 16.56 -16.48
N GLU A 74 -12.51 15.93 -16.96
CA GLU A 74 -13.16 14.83 -16.26
C GLU A 74 -12.33 13.55 -16.34
N PHE A 75 -12.35 12.77 -15.26
CA PHE A 75 -11.84 11.40 -15.26
C PHE A 75 -12.87 10.45 -14.65
N LYS A 76 -12.75 9.18 -15.01
CA LYS A 76 -13.53 8.09 -14.43
C LYS A 76 -12.64 6.89 -14.18
N ASP A 77 -12.78 6.31 -13.00
CA ASP A 77 -12.15 5.05 -12.61
C ASP A 77 -13.19 3.94 -12.66
N TYR A 78 -12.84 2.83 -13.28
CA TYR A 78 -13.69 1.65 -13.41
C TYR A 78 -13.03 0.43 -12.79
N SER A 79 -13.85 -0.48 -12.27
CA SER A 79 -13.42 -1.84 -11.99
C SER A 79 -13.26 -2.63 -13.28
N LEU A 80 -12.62 -3.81 -13.20
CA LEU A 80 -12.42 -4.68 -14.36
C LEU A 80 -13.74 -5.22 -14.97
N ASP A 81 -14.83 -5.28 -14.19
CA ASP A 81 -16.17 -5.61 -14.68
C ASP A 81 -16.95 -4.40 -15.22
N GLY A 82 -16.28 -3.24 -15.36
CA GLY A 82 -16.82 -2.05 -15.99
C GLY A 82 -17.71 -1.17 -15.11
N LYS A 83 -17.75 -1.41 -13.80
CA LYS A 83 -18.53 -0.57 -12.87
C LYS A 83 -17.76 0.70 -12.53
N LEU A 84 -18.47 1.82 -12.46
CA LEU A 84 -17.89 3.10 -12.05
C LEU A 84 -17.50 3.02 -10.56
N LEU A 85 -16.24 3.34 -10.26
CA LEU A 85 -15.68 3.35 -8.91
C LEU A 85 -15.50 4.77 -8.38
N LEU A 86 -15.01 5.68 -9.21
CA LEU A 86 -14.73 7.06 -8.85
C LEU A 86 -14.85 7.96 -10.09
N GLU A 87 -15.37 9.17 -9.91
CA GLU A 87 -15.32 10.23 -10.91
C GLU A 87 -15.00 11.58 -10.27
N GLY A 88 -14.44 12.49 -11.07
CA GLY A 88 -14.11 13.83 -10.64
C GLY A 88 -13.54 14.66 -11.80
N ASN A 89 -13.01 15.83 -11.47
CA ASN A 89 -12.48 16.77 -12.46
C ASN A 89 -11.14 17.38 -12.02
N TYR A 90 -10.26 17.59 -13.00
CA TYR A 90 -9.00 18.28 -12.86
C TYR A 90 -8.99 19.56 -13.70
N ARG A 91 -8.61 20.68 -13.10
CA ARG A 91 -8.25 21.91 -13.81
C ARG A 91 -6.73 22.05 -13.81
N GLN A 92 -6.09 21.76 -14.95
CA GLN A 92 -4.64 21.84 -15.13
C GLN A 92 -3.84 21.00 -14.11
N GLY A 93 -4.25 19.74 -13.88
CA GLY A 93 -3.61 18.85 -12.90
C GLY A 93 -4.07 19.04 -11.46
N ILE A 94 -4.88 20.05 -11.17
CA ILE A 94 -5.36 20.36 -9.82
C ILE A 94 -6.82 19.92 -9.70
N LYS A 95 -7.16 19.14 -8.67
CA LYS A 95 -8.55 18.71 -8.42
C LYS A 95 -9.48 19.91 -8.26
N GLU A 96 -10.62 19.85 -8.92
CA GLU A 96 -11.62 20.91 -8.90
C GLU A 96 -13.03 20.31 -8.96
N GLY A 97 -13.97 20.89 -8.23
CA GLY A 97 -15.36 20.48 -8.25
C GLY A 97 -15.65 19.21 -7.45
N VAL A 98 -16.74 18.53 -7.79
CA VAL A 98 -17.28 17.42 -7.01
C VAL A 98 -16.62 16.11 -7.42
N PHE A 99 -16.12 15.37 -6.43
CA PHE A 99 -15.60 14.01 -6.57
C PHE A 99 -16.57 13.05 -5.90
N LYS A 100 -16.85 11.92 -6.54
CA LYS A 100 -17.79 10.90 -6.07
C LYS A 100 -17.20 9.51 -6.26
N ALA A 101 -17.19 8.72 -5.20
CA ALA A 101 -16.94 7.29 -5.30
C ALA A 101 -18.20 6.48 -5.09
N TYR A 102 -18.21 5.27 -5.62
CA TYR A 102 -19.37 4.39 -5.64
C TYR A 102 -19.06 3.02 -5.02
N HIS A 103 -20.07 2.44 -4.39
CA HIS A 103 -20.06 1.04 -3.94
C HIS A 103 -20.21 0.10 -5.14
N PRO A 104 -19.87 -1.20 -5.00
CA PRO A 104 -20.02 -2.18 -6.10
C PRO A 104 -21.46 -2.35 -6.63
N ASN A 105 -22.47 -1.89 -5.87
CA ASN A 105 -23.88 -1.88 -6.30
C ASN A 105 -24.29 -0.58 -7.03
N GLY A 106 -23.34 0.34 -7.27
CA GLY A 106 -23.56 1.62 -7.94
C GLY A 106 -24.08 2.75 -7.05
N GLN A 107 -24.31 2.50 -5.76
CA GLN A 107 -24.72 3.56 -4.83
C GLN A 107 -23.53 4.44 -4.41
N LEU A 108 -23.80 5.69 -4.05
CA LEU A 108 -22.77 6.62 -3.61
C LEU A 108 -22.07 6.06 -2.36
N LYS A 109 -20.74 5.99 -2.38
CA LYS A 109 -19.87 5.58 -1.25
C LYS A 109 -19.39 6.80 -0.48
N TRP A 110 -18.88 7.79 -1.19
CA TRP A 110 -18.52 9.07 -0.60
C TRP A 110 -18.57 10.20 -1.63
N GLN A 111 -18.71 11.43 -1.15
CA GLN A 111 -18.63 12.64 -1.96
C GLN A 111 -17.81 13.73 -1.25
N MET A 112 -16.95 14.42 -2.01
CA MET A 112 -16.12 15.54 -1.55
C MET A 112 -16.10 16.64 -2.61
N THR A 113 -16.05 17.91 -2.22
CA THR A 113 -15.78 19.02 -3.15
C THR A 113 -14.35 19.50 -3.00
N TYR A 114 -13.64 19.67 -4.11
CA TYR A 114 -12.31 20.27 -4.14
C TYR A 114 -12.35 21.66 -4.77
N GLN A 115 -11.59 22.59 -4.20
CA GLN A 115 -11.30 23.89 -4.79
C GLN A 115 -9.79 24.10 -4.78
N GLN A 116 -9.19 24.26 -5.96
CA GLN A 116 -7.75 24.42 -6.11
C GLN A 116 -6.95 23.31 -5.40
N GLY A 117 -7.42 22.07 -5.50
CA GLY A 117 -6.76 20.89 -4.92
C GLY A 117 -7.09 20.66 -3.44
N VAL A 118 -7.71 21.63 -2.77
CA VAL A 118 -8.03 21.58 -1.34
C VAL A 118 -9.46 21.10 -1.14
N PRO A 119 -9.71 20.11 -0.25
CA PRO A 119 -11.06 19.72 0.12
C PRO A 119 -11.78 20.86 0.86
N VAL A 120 -13.01 21.18 0.44
CA VAL A 120 -13.85 22.22 1.07
C VAL A 120 -15.25 21.72 1.39
N GLY A 121 -15.79 22.14 2.54
CA GLY A 121 -17.15 21.78 2.95
C GLY A 121 -17.22 20.35 3.49
N GLU A 122 -18.30 19.65 3.19
CA GLU A 122 -18.57 18.33 3.75
C GLU A 122 -17.99 17.19 2.88
N LEU A 123 -17.21 16.34 3.52
CA LEU A 123 -16.95 14.96 3.10
C LEU A 123 -18.04 14.07 3.70
N ASN A 124 -18.88 13.50 2.84
CA ASN A 124 -19.95 12.61 3.27
C ASN A 124 -19.63 11.17 2.85
N PHE A 125 -19.71 10.23 3.79
CA PHE A 125 -19.62 8.79 3.56
C PHE A 125 -20.98 8.15 3.75
N PHE A 126 -21.27 7.12 2.96
CA PHE A 126 -22.54 6.41 2.96
C PHE A 126 -22.32 4.90 3.04
N TYR A 127 -23.26 4.21 3.67
CA TYR A 127 -23.37 2.76 3.65
C TYR A 127 -23.78 2.25 2.26
N PRO A 128 -23.59 0.94 1.95
CA PRO A 128 -24.00 0.37 0.67
C PRO A 128 -25.51 0.45 0.38
N ASP A 129 -26.34 0.67 1.39
CA ASP A 129 -27.79 0.89 1.25
C ASP A 129 -28.16 2.36 1.01
N GLY A 130 -27.17 3.26 0.95
CA GLY A 130 -27.33 4.68 0.68
C GLY A 130 -27.54 5.54 1.93
N ASN A 131 -27.63 4.93 3.12
CA ASN A 131 -27.78 5.67 4.37
C ASN A 131 -26.48 6.40 4.73
N LEU A 132 -26.60 7.59 5.32
CA LEU A 132 -25.46 8.36 5.79
C LEU A 132 -24.70 7.58 6.88
N LEU A 133 -23.40 7.38 6.67
CA LEU A 133 -22.48 6.80 7.63
C LEU A 133 -21.79 7.90 8.44
N MET A 134 -21.23 8.91 7.77
CA MET A 134 -20.36 9.88 8.41
C MET A 134 -20.33 11.20 7.64
N THR A 135 -20.26 12.32 8.38
CA THR A 135 -19.98 13.64 7.81
C THR A 135 -18.74 14.23 8.47
N VAL A 136 -17.73 14.55 7.66
CA VAL A 136 -16.50 15.23 8.07
C VAL A 136 -16.47 16.61 7.41
N LEU A 137 -16.27 17.64 8.21
CA LEU A 137 -16.33 19.03 7.77
C LEU A 137 -14.91 19.61 7.62
N HIS A 138 -14.59 20.06 6.41
CA HIS A 138 -13.36 20.77 6.07
C HIS A 138 -13.62 22.28 6.10
N GLN A 139 -13.02 22.98 7.07
CA GLN A 139 -13.09 24.44 7.25
C GLN A 139 -11.67 25.01 7.37
N GLY A 140 -11.11 25.47 6.26
CA GLY A 140 -9.72 25.89 6.19
C GLY A 140 -8.79 24.73 6.54
N GLU A 141 -7.92 24.91 7.53
CA GLU A 141 -7.02 23.86 8.03
C GLU A 141 -7.68 22.94 9.05
N THR A 142 -8.91 23.25 9.49
CA THR A 142 -9.61 22.50 10.52
C THR A 142 -10.49 21.42 9.89
N VAL A 143 -10.34 20.18 10.36
CA VAL A 143 -11.17 19.04 9.96
C VAL A 143 -11.92 18.53 11.19
N LYS A 144 -13.25 18.43 11.09
CA LYS A 144 -14.13 18.06 12.21
C LYS A 144 -15.03 16.89 11.86
N LEU A 145 -15.10 15.90 12.73
CA LEU A 145 -16.12 14.86 12.63
C LEU A 145 -17.45 15.38 13.18
N MET A 146 -18.42 15.64 12.30
CA MET A 146 -19.71 16.23 12.70
C MET A 146 -20.76 15.18 13.01
N THR A 147 -20.81 14.13 12.20
CA THR A 147 -21.84 13.08 12.31
C THR A 147 -21.20 11.70 12.15
N LEU A 148 -21.63 10.75 12.98
CA LEU A 148 -21.33 9.33 12.82
C LEU A 148 -22.58 8.51 13.16
N MET A 149 -22.96 7.62 12.25
CA MET A 149 -24.08 6.70 12.38
C MET A 149 -23.56 5.27 12.40
N ASP A 150 -24.20 4.38 13.16
CA ASP A 150 -23.99 2.93 13.00
C ASP A 150 -24.84 2.34 11.88
N ASP A 151 -24.62 1.06 11.59
CA ASP A 151 -25.29 0.27 10.54
C ASP A 151 -26.80 0.06 10.80
N ARG A 152 -27.28 0.42 12.00
CA ARG A 152 -28.71 0.39 12.38
C ARG A 152 -29.34 1.78 12.39
N GLY A 153 -28.62 2.79 11.90
CA GLY A 153 -29.08 4.17 11.88
C GLY A 153 -29.09 4.85 13.26
N ARG A 154 -28.39 4.30 14.26
CA ARG A 154 -28.22 4.98 15.55
C ARG A 154 -27.13 6.03 15.43
N ARG A 155 -27.40 7.19 16.02
CA ARG A 155 -26.48 8.33 16.08
C ARG A 155 -25.43 8.09 17.17
N LEU A 156 -24.17 7.97 16.77
CA LEU A 156 -23.03 7.83 17.67
C LEU A 156 -22.39 9.19 17.98
N VAL A 157 -22.31 10.06 16.97
CA VAL A 157 -21.86 11.46 17.05
C VAL A 157 -22.86 12.34 16.31
N MET A 158 -23.26 13.45 16.94
CA MET A 158 -24.16 14.47 16.37
C MET A 158 -23.60 15.86 16.66
N ASP A 159 -23.62 16.73 15.66
CA ASP A 159 -23.14 18.12 15.76
C ASP A 159 -21.75 18.20 16.42
N GLY A 160 -20.88 17.25 16.07
CA GLY A 160 -19.51 17.17 16.59
C GLY A 160 -19.41 16.67 18.03
N ASN A 161 -20.43 16.02 18.59
CA ASN A 161 -20.44 15.57 19.97
C ASN A 161 -20.98 14.14 20.09
N GLY A 162 -20.27 13.28 20.82
CA GLY A 162 -20.76 11.92 21.10
C GLY A 162 -19.68 10.88 21.36
N LYS A 163 -20.08 9.61 21.32
CA LYS A 163 -19.20 8.47 21.53
C LYS A 163 -18.82 7.88 20.18
N TYR A 164 -17.54 7.92 19.86
CA TYR A 164 -17.01 7.27 18.68
C TYR A 164 -16.85 5.77 18.92
N ASN A 165 -17.35 4.97 17.98
CA ASN A 165 -17.09 3.53 17.92
C ASN A 165 -17.25 3.07 16.48
N PHE A 166 -16.15 3.06 15.73
CA PHE A 166 -16.13 2.71 14.32
C PHE A 166 -14.86 1.93 14.00
N LYS A 167 -14.96 1.06 12.99
CA LYS A 167 -13.82 0.28 12.50
C LYS A 167 -13.42 0.76 11.12
N VAL A 168 -12.12 0.94 10.92
CA VAL A 168 -11.50 1.29 9.65
C VAL A 168 -10.61 0.13 9.18
N PRO A 169 -10.45 -0.08 7.87
CA PRO A 169 -9.44 -1.00 7.35
C PRO A 169 -8.05 -0.62 7.86
N TYR A 170 -7.24 -1.62 8.22
CA TYR A 170 -5.83 -1.40 8.51
C TYR A 170 -5.11 -0.97 7.23
N ALA A 171 -4.38 0.14 7.27
CA ALA A 171 -3.70 0.67 6.10
C ALA A 171 -2.30 0.05 5.95
N GLY A 172 -2.02 -0.54 4.79
CA GLY A 172 -0.72 -1.16 4.50
C GLY A 172 -0.54 -2.55 5.12
N TYR A 173 0.71 -3.01 5.16
CA TYR A 173 1.05 -4.31 5.74
C TYR A 173 0.92 -4.26 7.27
N ASN A 174 0.18 -5.22 7.83
CA ASN A 174 0.00 -5.38 9.26
C ASN A 174 0.70 -6.68 9.71
N PRO A 175 1.81 -6.61 10.48
CA PRO A 175 2.49 -7.81 10.97
C PRO A 175 1.63 -8.63 11.94
N TYR A 176 0.57 -8.05 12.52
CA TYR A 176 -0.32 -8.73 13.47
C TYR A 176 -1.45 -9.50 12.79
N GLY A 177 -1.62 -9.36 11.47
CA GLY A 177 -2.59 -10.11 10.68
C GLY A 177 -4.05 -9.66 10.83
N PHE A 178 -4.32 -8.55 11.53
CA PHE A 178 -5.67 -8.02 11.69
C PHE A 178 -6.06 -7.08 10.54
N PRO A 179 -7.18 -7.32 9.85
CA PRO A 179 -7.59 -6.50 8.71
C PRO A 179 -8.21 -5.15 9.10
N PHE A 180 -8.64 -4.97 10.35
CA PHE A 180 -9.31 -3.75 10.79
C PHE A 180 -8.75 -3.22 12.11
N VAL A 181 -8.86 -1.91 12.28
CA VAL A 181 -8.68 -1.21 13.55
C VAL A 181 -10.01 -0.61 13.95
N ARG A 182 -10.47 -0.92 15.16
CA ARG A 182 -11.59 -0.25 15.81
C ARG A 182 -11.07 0.77 16.80
N LEU A 183 -11.54 2.00 16.65
CA LEU A 183 -11.28 3.06 17.60
C LEU A 183 -12.51 3.30 18.47
N ARG A 184 -12.30 3.54 19.76
CA ARG A 184 -13.35 3.93 20.70
C ARG A 184 -12.91 5.12 21.53
N GLY A 185 -13.72 6.17 21.58
CA GLY A 185 -13.40 7.36 22.35
C GLY A 185 -14.54 8.37 22.33
N ASN A 186 -14.26 9.59 22.77
CA ASN A 186 -15.23 10.67 22.79
C ASN A 186 -14.85 11.75 21.78
N ILE A 187 -15.87 12.27 21.11
CA ILE A 187 -15.78 13.39 20.20
C ILE A 187 -16.47 14.59 20.86
N ARG A 188 -15.80 15.74 20.84
CA ARG A 188 -16.34 17.02 21.33
C ARG A 188 -15.95 18.15 20.40
N ASP A 189 -16.94 18.96 20.01
CA ASP A 189 -16.82 20.04 19.02
C ASP A 189 -16.13 19.62 17.70
N GLY A 190 -16.30 18.34 17.34
CA GLY A 190 -15.74 17.72 16.14
C GLY A 190 -14.37 17.09 16.31
N PHE A 191 -13.77 17.15 17.50
CA PHE A 191 -12.42 16.66 17.77
C PHE A 191 -12.40 15.45 18.70
N ALA A 192 -11.41 14.57 18.52
CA ALA A 192 -11.09 13.53 19.49
C ALA A 192 -10.64 14.15 20.82
N VAL A 193 -11.17 13.66 21.94
CA VAL A 193 -10.79 14.12 23.28
C VAL A 193 -10.62 12.98 24.26
N GLY A 194 -9.69 13.14 25.20
CA GLY A 194 -9.44 12.18 26.28
C GLY A 194 -8.76 10.91 25.80
N LYS A 195 -8.99 9.81 26.54
CA LYS A 195 -8.45 8.49 26.23
C LYS A 195 -9.26 7.80 25.12
N TRP A 196 -8.54 7.24 24.17
CA TRP A 196 -9.05 6.45 23.06
C TRP A 196 -8.49 5.04 23.13
N GLN A 197 -9.33 4.04 22.94
CA GLN A 197 -8.92 2.64 22.82
C GLN A 197 -8.68 2.30 21.36
N VAL A 198 -7.56 1.63 21.10
CA VAL A 198 -7.21 1.04 19.81
C VAL A 198 -7.41 -0.47 19.93
N LEU A 199 -8.30 -1.03 19.12
CA LEU A 199 -8.54 -2.47 19.07
C LEU A 199 -8.25 -2.99 17.67
N PHE A 200 -7.50 -4.08 17.57
CA PHE A 200 -7.39 -4.82 16.33
C PHE A 200 -8.56 -5.80 16.20
N GLU A 201 -9.16 -5.89 15.02
CA GLU A 201 -10.37 -6.66 14.76
C GLU A 201 -10.23 -7.52 13.50
N ASP A 202 -10.64 -8.79 13.60
CA ASP A 202 -10.82 -9.74 12.51
C ASP A 202 -12.18 -10.44 12.63
N ASP A 203 -12.41 -11.48 11.81
CA ASP A 203 -13.66 -12.26 11.85
C ASP A 203 -13.80 -13.14 13.12
N LYS A 204 -12.70 -13.35 13.87
CA LYS A 204 -12.67 -14.16 15.09
C LYS A 204 -12.92 -13.32 16.34
N GLY A 205 -12.59 -12.03 16.31
CA GLY A 205 -12.92 -11.12 17.40
C GLY A 205 -12.09 -9.83 17.43
N THR A 206 -12.04 -9.23 18.60
CA THR A 206 -11.30 -7.99 18.87
C THR A 206 -10.27 -8.20 19.97
N VAL A 207 -9.07 -7.64 19.80
CA VAL A 207 -8.02 -7.61 20.81
C VAL A 207 -7.62 -6.17 21.08
N GLU A 208 -7.30 -5.84 22.33
CA GLU A 208 -6.78 -4.51 22.66
C GLU A 208 -5.34 -4.39 22.15
N ALA A 209 -5.07 -3.34 21.39
CA ALA A 209 -3.80 -3.13 20.72
C ALA A 209 -3.05 -1.89 21.24
N GLY A 210 -3.75 -0.98 21.90
CA GLY A 210 -3.15 0.23 22.41
C GLY A 210 -4.16 1.26 22.84
N GLU A 211 -3.63 2.44 23.10
CA GLU A 211 -4.40 3.62 23.48
C GLU A 211 -3.79 4.88 22.91
N GLU A 212 -4.63 5.87 22.65
CA GLU A 212 -4.22 7.21 22.24
C GLU A 212 -4.87 8.25 23.17
N TYR A 213 -4.16 9.35 23.42
CA TYR A 213 -4.62 10.41 24.31
C TYR A 213 -4.70 11.73 23.56
N TYR A 214 -5.83 12.41 23.73
CA TYR A 214 -6.11 13.67 23.06
C TYR A 214 -6.45 14.76 24.07
N ALA A 215 -5.90 15.94 23.82
CA ALA A 215 -6.17 17.14 24.58
C ALA A 215 -7.63 17.62 24.39
N PRO A 216 -8.15 18.46 25.32
CA PRO A 216 -9.46 19.09 25.18
C PRO A 216 -9.72 19.85 23.87
N ASN A 217 -8.66 20.31 23.19
CA ASN A 217 -8.71 21.04 21.93
C ASN A 217 -8.48 20.15 20.69
N GLY A 218 -8.45 18.82 20.84
CA GLY A 218 -8.23 17.89 19.74
C GLY A 218 -6.77 17.55 19.43
N ALA A 219 -5.80 18.22 20.07
CA ALA A 219 -4.40 17.92 19.84
C ALA A 219 -4.03 16.53 20.38
N PHE A 220 -3.38 15.71 19.55
CA PHE A 220 -2.78 14.46 19.98
C PHE A 220 -1.73 14.74 21.08
N ARG A 221 -1.67 13.86 22.08
CA ARG A 221 -0.72 13.96 23.20
C ARG A 221 0.32 12.87 23.13
N GLU A 222 -0.15 11.64 23.18
CA GLU A 222 0.68 10.44 23.15
C GLU A 222 -0.19 9.25 22.79
N GLY A 223 0.43 8.20 22.30
CA GLY A 223 -0.18 6.90 22.18
C GLY A 223 0.77 5.82 22.64
N TYR A 224 0.22 4.68 23.01
CA TYR A 224 0.96 3.55 23.53
C TYR A 224 0.53 2.28 22.80
N ASP A 225 1.50 1.56 22.24
CA ASP A 225 1.31 0.31 21.51
C ASP A 225 1.57 -0.89 22.44
N TYR A 226 0.57 -1.74 22.63
CA TYR A 226 0.68 -2.86 23.57
C TYR A 226 1.52 -4.02 23.02
N TYR A 227 1.72 -4.10 21.69
CA TYR A 227 2.51 -5.15 21.07
C TYR A 227 4.00 -4.81 21.09
N THR A 228 4.36 -3.58 20.74
CA THR A 228 5.77 -3.13 20.75
C THR A 228 6.20 -2.56 22.09
N GLN A 229 5.25 -2.24 22.98
CA GLN A 229 5.47 -1.54 24.25
C GLN A 229 6.09 -0.14 24.07
N GLU A 230 5.82 0.49 22.93
CA GLU A 230 6.37 1.80 22.58
C GLU A 230 5.36 2.92 22.79
N VAL A 231 5.88 4.09 23.17
CA VAL A 231 5.15 5.35 23.16
C VAL A 231 5.41 6.07 21.84
N TYR A 232 4.39 6.69 21.26
CA TYR A 232 4.50 7.49 20.04
C TYR A 232 3.80 8.85 20.20
N ASP A 233 4.28 9.85 19.47
CA ASP A 233 3.94 11.26 19.62
C ASP A 233 3.06 11.82 18.48
N ALA A 234 2.61 10.96 17.56
CA ALA A 234 1.66 11.29 16.51
C ALA A 234 0.57 10.22 16.35
N ALA A 235 -0.68 10.65 16.13
CA ALA A 235 -1.80 9.74 15.90
C ALA A 235 -1.52 8.78 14.75
N ARG A 236 -1.64 7.47 15.00
CA ARG A 236 -1.35 6.42 14.00
C ARG A 236 -2.59 6.01 13.22
N TYR A 237 -3.78 6.19 13.80
CA TYR A 237 -5.01 5.64 13.25
C TYR A 237 -5.99 6.73 12.83
N PRO A 238 -6.49 6.70 11.58
CA PRO A 238 -7.43 7.70 11.10
C PRO A 238 -8.83 7.49 11.71
N LEU A 239 -9.54 8.59 11.98
CA LEU A 239 -10.93 8.56 12.48
C LEU A 239 -11.96 8.28 11.38
N TRP A 240 -11.55 8.19 10.12
CA TRP A 240 -12.42 7.91 8.98
C TRP A 240 -11.64 7.15 7.91
N PRO A 241 -12.32 6.51 6.93
CA PRO A 241 -11.65 5.77 5.87
C PRO A 241 -10.65 6.64 5.09
N ILE A 242 -9.45 6.12 4.86
CA ILE A 242 -8.45 6.74 3.98
C ILE A 242 -8.72 6.25 2.55
N GLU A 243 -8.96 7.18 1.64
CA GLU A 243 -9.19 6.88 0.23
C GLU A 243 -7.88 7.05 -0.56
N PRO A 244 -7.30 5.97 -1.13
CA PRO A 244 -5.97 6.00 -1.73
C PRO A 244 -5.91 6.64 -3.12
N PHE A 245 -7.05 7.07 -3.69
CA PHE A 245 -7.15 7.53 -5.08
C PHE A 245 -6.21 8.67 -5.45
N MET A 246 -5.86 9.50 -4.45
CA MET A 246 -4.88 10.58 -4.57
C MET A 246 -3.53 10.11 -5.08
N ARG A 247 -3.14 8.87 -4.75
CA ARG A 247 -1.89 8.27 -5.22
C ARG A 247 -1.82 8.16 -6.75
N GLY A 248 -2.96 8.00 -7.41
CA GLY A 248 -3.04 7.89 -8.86
C GLY A 248 -2.49 9.11 -9.59
N GLU A 249 -2.49 10.28 -8.95
CA GLU A 249 -1.97 11.55 -9.47
C GLU A 249 -0.45 11.67 -9.39
N HIS A 250 0.21 10.79 -8.62
CA HIS A 250 1.65 10.80 -8.44
C HIS A 250 2.39 9.82 -9.35
N PHE A 251 1.65 8.99 -10.11
CA PHE A 251 2.21 8.01 -11.06
C PHE A 251 3.29 7.11 -10.46
N VAL A 252 3.13 6.75 -9.18
CA VAL A 252 4.04 5.83 -8.50
C VAL A 252 3.72 4.42 -8.94
N SER A 253 4.68 3.75 -9.58
CA SER A 253 4.57 2.35 -9.98
C SER A 253 5.12 1.40 -8.92
N LYS A 254 4.64 0.16 -8.95
CA LYS A 254 5.19 -0.96 -8.18
C LYS A 254 5.43 -2.17 -9.08
N ASP A 255 6.31 -3.06 -8.65
CA ASP A 255 6.45 -4.37 -9.28
C ASP A 255 5.16 -5.17 -9.03
N CYS A 256 4.80 -6.05 -9.97
CA CYS A 256 3.64 -6.91 -9.82
C CYS A 256 3.98 -8.11 -8.93
N THR A 257 4.16 -7.86 -7.63
CA THR A 257 4.47 -8.89 -6.63
C THR A 257 3.47 -8.82 -5.48
N PHE A 258 3.24 -9.97 -4.83
CA PHE A 258 2.42 -10.01 -3.62
C PHE A 258 2.97 -9.12 -2.50
N ASP A 259 4.30 -9.04 -2.39
CA ASP A 259 4.97 -8.23 -1.37
C ASP A 259 4.71 -6.73 -1.58
N ASP A 260 4.76 -6.27 -2.83
CA ASP A 260 4.48 -4.87 -3.16
C ASP A 260 3.00 -4.52 -3.03
N PHE A 261 2.12 -5.44 -3.46
CA PHE A 261 0.67 -5.28 -3.34
C PHE A 261 0.21 -5.18 -1.89
N THR A 262 0.75 -6.03 -1.01
CA THR A 262 0.44 -6.00 0.43
C THR A 262 1.12 -4.83 1.16
N GLY A 263 2.14 -4.23 0.55
CA GLY A 263 2.97 -3.19 1.17
C GLY A 263 4.04 -3.74 2.10
N TYR A 264 4.31 -5.05 2.05
CA TYR A 264 5.31 -5.71 2.86
C TYR A 264 6.74 -5.19 2.57
N THR A 265 7.05 -4.87 1.31
CA THR A 265 8.33 -4.26 0.93
C THR A 265 8.59 -2.93 1.66
N MET A 266 7.56 -2.10 1.82
CA MET A 266 7.64 -0.85 2.57
C MET A 266 7.81 -1.09 4.08
N TYR A 267 7.07 -2.06 4.63
CA TYR A 267 7.21 -2.45 6.03
C TYR A 267 8.62 -2.92 6.34
N LEU A 268 9.18 -3.84 5.55
CA LEU A 268 10.50 -4.40 5.78
C LEU A 268 11.60 -3.33 5.68
N GLY A 269 11.53 -2.46 4.67
CA GLY A 269 12.45 -1.33 4.55
C GLY A 269 12.38 -0.39 5.77
N LYS A 270 11.16 -0.07 6.23
CA LYS A 270 10.98 0.75 7.43
C LYS A 270 11.50 0.06 8.69
N ALA A 271 11.17 -1.21 8.91
CA ALA A 271 11.61 -1.96 10.09
C ALA A 271 13.15 -2.02 10.20
N ILE A 272 13.84 -2.19 9.07
CA ILE A 272 15.30 -2.13 9.04
C ILE A 272 15.79 -0.71 9.32
N SER A 273 15.15 0.31 8.73
CA SER A 273 15.51 1.72 8.97
C SER A 273 15.37 2.11 10.45
N ASP A 274 14.25 1.75 11.08
CA ASP A 274 13.96 2.01 12.49
C ASP A 274 14.97 1.31 13.41
N TYR A 275 15.35 0.06 13.10
CA TYR A 275 16.35 -0.67 13.88
C TYR A 275 17.71 0.03 13.90
N PHE A 276 18.08 0.67 12.78
CA PHE A 276 19.34 1.39 12.62
C PHE A 276 19.21 2.90 12.89
N GLU A 277 18.08 3.35 13.43
CA GLU A 277 17.90 4.76 13.79
C GLU A 277 18.96 5.16 14.83
N GLY A 278 19.69 6.24 14.55
CA GLY A 278 20.77 6.73 15.41
C GLY A 278 22.09 5.94 15.36
N ALA A 279 22.18 4.87 14.56
CA ALA A 279 23.43 4.13 14.39
C ALA A 279 24.45 4.90 13.53
N GLU A 280 25.72 4.93 13.95
CA GLU A 280 26.81 5.41 13.11
C GLU A 280 27.20 4.33 12.10
N ILE A 281 26.90 4.58 10.83
CA ILE A 281 27.13 3.64 9.73
C ILE A 281 28.23 4.20 8.82
N PRO A 282 29.10 3.35 8.22
CA PRO A 282 30.15 3.78 7.30
C PRO A 282 29.63 4.71 6.19
N ASP A 283 30.51 5.44 5.50
CA ASP A 283 30.10 6.34 4.42
C ASP A 283 29.35 5.58 3.31
N LEU A 284 28.03 5.79 3.21
CA LEU A 284 27.13 5.13 2.26
C LEU A 284 26.63 6.12 1.21
N SER A 285 27.30 6.18 0.06
CA SER A 285 26.86 7.04 -1.07
C SER A 285 25.74 6.43 -1.92
N LYS A 286 25.54 5.11 -1.86
CA LYS A 286 24.33 4.28 -2.13
C LYS A 286 24.79 2.83 -2.31
N TYR A 287 24.37 1.94 -1.42
CA TYR A 287 24.69 0.51 -1.57
C TYR A 287 23.44 -0.30 -1.85
N GLU A 288 23.51 -1.08 -2.91
CA GLU A 288 22.65 -2.23 -3.11
C GLU A 288 23.10 -3.33 -2.13
N ILE A 289 22.22 -3.69 -1.21
CA ILE A 289 22.48 -4.69 -0.18
C ILE A 289 21.70 -5.95 -0.54
N THR A 290 22.41 -7.07 -0.58
CA THR A 290 21.82 -8.40 -0.68
C THR A 290 22.09 -9.17 0.60
N TYR A 291 21.04 -9.77 1.15
CA TYR A 291 21.17 -10.74 2.24
C TYR A 291 20.23 -11.93 2.02
N THR A 292 20.54 -13.03 2.68
CA THR A 292 19.67 -14.21 2.75
C THR A 292 19.17 -14.39 4.17
N VAL A 293 17.92 -14.79 4.33
CA VAL A 293 17.34 -15.16 5.63
C VAL A 293 16.58 -16.48 5.52
N GLU A 294 16.98 -17.45 6.35
CA GLU A 294 16.27 -18.71 6.53
C GLU A 294 15.10 -18.45 7.50
N VAL A 295 13.87 -18.75 7.08
CA VAL A 295 12.65 -18.51 7.84
C VAL A 295 11.86 -19.81 8.03
N ASP A 296 11.18 -19.95 9.17
CA ASP A 296 10.19 -21.02 9.34
C ASP A 296 8.86 -20.67 8.65
N LYS A 297 7.95 -21.64 8.56
CA LYS A 297 6.60 -21.46 8.00
C LYS A 297 5.73 -20.38 8.68
N ARG A 298 6.16 -19.84 9.82
CA ARG A 298 5.49 -18.73 10.52
C ARG A 298 6.17 -17.39 10.23
N GLY A 299 7.20 -17.36 9.39
CA GLY A 299 7.95 -16.15 9.07
C GLY A 299 8.98 -15.76 10.12
N ILE A 300 9.31 -16.66 11.06
CA ILE A 300 10.29 -16.39 12.10
C ILE A 300 11.69 -16.66 11.54
N PRO A 301 12.61 -15.67 11.55
CA PRO A 301 13.97 -15.88 11.07
C PRO A 301 14.73 -16.85 11.98
N LYS A 302 15.41 -17.82 11.36
CA LYS A 302 16.33 -18.76 12.03
C LYS A 302 17.78 -18.32 11.88
N LYS A 303 18.13 -17.77 10.72
CA LYS A 303 19.51 -17.40 10.38
C LYS A 303 19.54 -16.40 9.23
N ALA A 304 20.28 -15.30 9.39
CA ALA A 304 20.55 -14.36 8.31
C ALA A 304 22.03 -14.35 7.93
N LYS A 305 22.32 -14.07 6.66
CA LYS A 305 23.69 -13.88 6.13
C LYS A 305 23.69 -12.69 5.18
N VAL A 306 24.59 -11.73 5.42
CA VAL A 306 24.79 -10.60 4.51
C VAL A 306 25.73 -11.02 3.38
N ALA A 307 25.24 -10.99 2.15
CA ALA A 307 26.03 -11.31 0.95
C ALA A 307 26.89 -10.12 0.53
N THR A 308 26.33 -8.91 0.56
CA THR A 308 27.09 -7.66 0.40
C THR A 308 28.00 -7.45 1.60
N LYS A 309 29.32 -7.33 1.40
CA LYS A 309 30.32 -7.19 2.47
C LYS A 309 30.69 -5.73 2.69
N PHE A 310 30.67 -5.30 3.95
CA PHE A 310 31.08 -3.97 4.37
C PHE A 310 32.38 -4.06 5.18
N ASN A 311 32.24 -4.45 6.45
CA ASN A 311 33.32 -4.80 7.35
C ASN A 311 32.80 -5.86 8.33
N PRO A 312 33.67 -6.68 8.94
CA PRO A 312 33.25 -7.82 9.75
C PRO A 312 32.32 -7.46 10.92
N ASP A 313 32.48 -6.28 11.52
CA ASP A 313 31.66 -5.85 12.66
C ASP A 313 30.26 -5.43 12.21
N PHE A 314 30.17 -4.57 11.19
CA PHE A 314 28.89 -4.15 10.63
C PHE A 314 28.13 -5.32 10.01
N ASP A 315 28.80 -6.21 9.27
CA ASP A 315 28.17 -7.41 8.69
C ASP A 315 27.55 -8.30 9.78
N ARG A 316 28.22 -8.43 10.93
CA ARG A 316 27.74 -9.21 12.07
C ARG A 316 26.55 -8.53 12.75
N ILE A 317 26.62 -7.22 12.99
CA ILE A 317 25.53 -6.43 13.59
C ILE A 317 24.31 -6.48 12.68
N PHE A 318 24.50 -6.26 11.38
CA PHE A 318 23.43 -6.29 10.38
C PHE A 318 22.78 -7.68 10.29
N ALA A 319 23.56 -8.76 10.26
CA ALA A 319 23.01 -10.11 10.31
C ALA A 319 22.22 -10.40 11.60
N SER A 320 22.70 -9.90 12.75
CA SER A 320 21.98 -10.04 14.03
C SER A 320 20.65 -9.31 14.00
N ALA A 321 20.65 -8.05 13.52
CA ALA A 321 19.46 -7.23 13.37
C ALA A 321 18.40 -7.91 12.50
N LEU A 322 18.79 -8.46 11.36
CA LEU A 322 17.89 -9.19 10.46
C LEU A 322 17.28 -10.45 11.09
N GLY A 323 17.93 -11.03 12.11
CA GLY A 323 17.40 -12.13 12.91
C GLY A 323 16.44 -11.68 14.01
N GLU A 324 16.45 -10.41 14.39
CA GLU A 324 15.52 -9.81 15.36
C GLU A 324 14.30 -9.19 14.68
N ILE A 325 14.48 -8.65 13.46
CA ILE A 325 13.39 -8.18 12.61
C ILE A 325 12.56 -9.39 12.18
N GLY A 326 11.43 -9.60 12.83
CA GLY A 326 10.51 -10.71 12.56
C GLY A 326 9.49 -10.43 11.44
N ASN A 327 8.49 -11.30 11.35
CA ASN A 327 7.34 -11.19 10.44
C ASN A 327 7.70 -11.23 8.95
N TYR A 328 8.66 -12.10 8.58
CA TYR A 328 8.89 -12.39 7.17
C TYR A 328 7.69 -13.09 6.56
N ILE A 329 7.40 -12.82 5.29
CA ILE A 329 6.40 -13.60 4.54
C ILE A 329 7.13 -14.79 3.88
N PRO A 330 7.02 -16.01 4.43
CA PRO A 330 7.64 -17.19 3.83
C PRO A 330 6.94 -17.58 2.52
N SER A 331 7.52 -18.54 1.80
CA SER A 331 6.90 -19.11 0.60
C SER A 331 5.52 -19.68 0.86
N PHE A 332 4.60 -19.48 -0.09
CA PHE A 332 3.27 -20.08 -0.06
C PHE A 332 3.11 -21.09 -1.21
N VAL A 333 3.15 -22.38 -0.88
CA VAL A 333 3.15 -23.49 -1.85
C VAL A 333 2.01 -24.44 -1.54
N ASN A 334 1.21 -24.78 -2.55
CA ASN A 334 0.08 -25.71 -2.42
C ASN A 334 -0.94 -25.33 -1.32
N GLY A 335 -1.16 -24.04 -1.09
CA GLY A 335 -2.16 -23.56 -0.13
C GLY A 335 -1.65 -23.40 1.30
N GLU A 336 -0.37 -23.62 1.57
CA GLU A 336 0.23 -23.48 2.89
C GLU A 336 1.57 -22.73 2.85
N TYR A 337 1.89 -22.04 3.95
CA TYR A 337 3.22 -21.47 4.15
C TYR A 337 4.24 -22.56 4.51
N VAL A 338 5.44 -22.47 3.94
CA VAL A 338 6.53 -23.45 4.14
C VAL A 338 7.80 -22.79 4.65
N ASP A 339 8.67 -23.56 5.31
CA ASP A 339 10.03 -23.12 5.62
C ASP A 339 10.77 -22.76 4.32
N ASP A 340 11.54 -21.67 4.31
CA ASP A 340 12.18 -21.17 3.09
C ASP A 340 13.48 -20.40 3.38
N GLU A 341 14.26 -20.17 2.33
CA GLU A 341 15.39 -19.24 2.31
C GLU A 341 15.04 -18.07 1.38
N LEU A 342 14.85 -16.90 1.98
CA LEU A 342 14.53 -15.67 1.24
C LEU A 342 15.83 -14.96 0.87
N THR A 343 15.95 -14.52 -0.37
CA THR A 343 16.99 -13.57 -0.79
C THR A 343 16.37 -12.19 -0.93
N VAL A 344 16.88 -11.23 -0.15
CA VAL A 344 16.36 -9.87 -0.13
C VAL A 344 17.42 -8.94 -0.70
N ASN A 345 17.03 -8.16 -1.71
CA ASN A 345 17.80 -7.07 -2.28
C ASN A 345 17.14 -5.75 -1.89
N LEU A 346 17.93 -4.77 -1.46
CA LEU A 346 17.41 -3.46 -1.09
C LEU A 346 18.47 -2.39 -1.33
N ILE A 347 18.08 -1.12 -1.22
CA ILE A 347 18.99 0.02 -1.31
C ILE A 347 19.04 0.70 0.06
N ALA A 348 20.25 0.93 0.55
CA ALA A 348 20.49 1.81 1.69
C ALA A 348 20.93 3.19 1.20
N GLN A 349 20.31 4.24 1.74
CA GLN A 349 20.60 5.63 1.41
C GLN A 349 20.56 6.51 2.67
N LYS A 350 21.56 7.38 2.83
CA LYS A 350 21.55 8.40 3.88
C LYS A 350 20.57 9.53 3.54
N ALA A 351 19.67 9.83 4.46
CA ALA A 351 18.73 10.95 4.35
C ALA A 351 19.41 12.29 4.67
N GLY A 352 18.72 13.40 4.39
CA GLY A 352 19.25 14.75 4.58
C GLY A 352 19.52 15.12 6.04
N ASP A 353 18.84 14.47 6.99
CA ASP A 353 19.05 14.60 8.44
C ASP A 353 20.14 13.64 8.97
N GLY A 354 20.72 12.82 8.10
CA GLY A 354 21.75 11.85 8.44
C GLY A 354 21.24 10.46 8.84
N SER A 355 19.94 10.26 8.97
CA SER A 355 19.34 8.93 9.20
C SER A 355 19.57 8.00 8.01
N LEU A 356 19.51 6.69 8.24
CA LEU A 356 19.66 5.69 7.18
C LEU A 356 18.28 5.14 6.75
N LEU A 357 18.00 5.24 5.46
CA LEU A 357 16.77 4.74 4.85
C LEU A 357 17.06 3.48 4.03
N PHE A 358 16.31 2.42 4.30
CA PHE A 358 16.33 1.20 3.52
C PHE A 358 15.05 1.12 2.68
N HIS A 359 15.20 1.02 1.37
CA HIS A 359 14.07 1.07 0.43
C HIS A 359 14.33 0.20 -0.80
N SER A 360 13.41 0.25 -1.78
CA SER A 360 13.50 -0.54 -3.02
C SER A 360 13.71 -2.04 -2.77
N VAL A 361 13.03 -2.55 -1.75
CA VAL A 361 13.12 -3.94 -1.32
C VAL A 361 12.54 -4.86 -2.39
N LYS A 362 13.31 -5.88 -2.78
CA LYS A 362 12.90 -6.97 -3.67
C LYS A 362 13.22 -8.30 -3.00
N ILE A 363 12.26 -9.23 -3.04
CA ILE A 363 12.34 -10.49 -2.32
C ILE A 363 12.22 -11.63 -3.32
N ILE A 364 13.14 -12.59 -3.22
CA ILE A 364 13.13 -13.81 -4.01
C ILE A 364 12.98 -14.98 -3.05
N ARG A 365 12.00 -15.82 -3.34
CA ARG A 365 11.66 -17.00 -2.55
C ARG A 365 12.14 -18.26 -3.25
N LYS A 366 12.98 -19.03 -2.56
CA LYS A 366 13.62 -20.22 -3.14
C LYS A 366 12.61 -21.35 -3.36
N ALA A 367 11.68 -21.56 -2.43
CA ALA A 367 10.69 -22.63 -2.57
C ALA A 367 9.59 -22.35 -3.63
N GLU A 368 9.35 -21.09 -3.99
CA GLU A 368 8.44 -20.71 -5.09
C GLU A 368 9.11 -20.75 -6.47
N ASN A 369 10.44 -20.60 -6.52
CA ASN A 369 11.24 -20.69 -7.75
C ASN A 369 12.34 -21.77 -7.61
N PRO A 370 11.94 -23.06 -7.49
CA PRO A 370 12.85 -24.15 -7.16
C PRO A 370 13.85 -24.53 -8.27
#